data_AF-S8DY70-F1
#
_entry.id   AF-S8DY70-F1
#
_cell.length_a   1.000
_cell.length_b   1.000
_cell.length_c   1.000
_cell.angle_alpha   90.00
_cell.angle_beta   90.00
_cell.angle_gamma   90.00
#
_symmetry.space_group_name_H-M   'P 1'
#
loop_
_entity.id
_entity.type
_entity.pdbx_description
1 polymer ?
#
loop_
_entity_poly.entity_id
_entity_poly.type
_entity_poly.pdbx_seq_one_letter_code
_entity_poly.pdbx_strand_id
1 'polypeptide(L)'
;MSNFRRLLSAAGVVLLAIFSYYAIDELRGKFRMSRRSCQLLKLRGELADLVVTNGTIYTGDPALPFVDSIAVSNGRVLRTGKFSHVKDLVGIGTWTLNLHKKLVVPGFIDSHVHFIAGGLQISRIKLYGISQKSEFVNRVKEAVSGMKPGSWLLGGGWNNDLWGGDLPMASWIDEITPHNPVWLVRTDGHMGLANALSLSIAGISIDSIDPDGGHIVKGKNGEPTGLLIEDAMKLVFSFVPEDSLEDRREALRLASDYALKRGVTTVVDVGRYYPGVSPELPWEDFSDVYEWADSSGNMKIRVCLFFPMVTWQRLNELVKRAGRKLSRWIYLGGVKAFVDGSVGSKSALFFEVHSN
;
A
#
# COMPACT_ATOMS: atom_id res chain seq x y z
N MET A 1 -52.31 0.72 29.36
CA MET A 1 -52.36 1.79 28.32
C MET A 1 -50.99 2.03 27.67
N SER A 2 -50.39 1.05 26.96
CA SER A 2 -49.14 1.34 26.20
C SER A 2 -48.93 0.56 24.89
N ASN A 3 -49.89 -0.25 24.43
CA ASN A 3 -49.75 -0.99 23.16
C ASN A 3 -50.61 -0.47 21.99
N PHE A 4 -51.42 0.58 22.19
CA PHE A 4 -52.26 1.15 21.12
C PHE A 4 -51.63 2.34 20.37
N ARG A 5 -50.50 2.89 20.86
CA ARG A 5 -49.81 4.03 20.23
C ARG A 5 -48.69 3.63 19.24
N ARG A 6 -48.30 2.35 19.15
CA ARG A 6 -47.26 1.89 18.21
C ARG A 6 -47.78 1.38 16.87
N LEU A 7 -49.06 1.02 16.76
CA LEU A 7 -49.67 0.61 15.48
C LEU A 7 -50.05 1.81 14.58
N LEU A 8 -50.21 3.00 15.15
CA LEU A 8 -50.56 4.21 14.39
C LEU A 8 -49.37 4.95 13.76
N SER A 9 -48.11 4.61 14.10
CA SER A 9 -46.94 5.23 13.44
C SER A 9 -46.43 4.44 12.23
N ALA A 10 -46.64 3.11 12.18
CA ALA A 10 -46.20 2.29 11.04
C ALA A 10 -47.11 2.43 9.81
N ALA A 11 -48.43 2.55 10.02
CA ALA A 11 -49.39 2.74 8.92
C ALA A 11 -49.28 4.13 8.26
N GLY A 12 -48.99 5.17 9.04
CA GLY A 12 -48.82 6.55 8.52
C GLY A 12 -47.56 6.74 7.67
N VAL A 13 -46.46 6.04 8.01
CA VAL A 13 -45.20 6.12 7.25
C VAL A 13 -45.29 5.37 5.92
N VAL A 14 -46.04 4.27 5.86
CA VAL A 14 -46.27 3.53 4.59
C VAL A 14 -47.21 4.31 3.66
N LEU A 15 -48.24 4.98 4.19
CA LEU A 15 -49.13 5.84 3.39
C LEU A 15 -48.41 7.08 2.84
N LEU A 16 -47.51 7.70 3.60
CA LEU A 16 -46.68 8.82 3.13
C LEU A 16 -45.65 8.39 2.06
N ALA A 17 -45.12 7.17 2.13
CA ALA A 17 -44.23 6.61 1.10
C ALA A 17 -44.96 6.29 -0.21
N ILE A 18 -46.21 5.83 -0.13
CA ILE A 18 -47.04 5.56 -1.32
C ILE A 18 -47.48 6.87 -1.99
N PHE A 19 -47.91 7.88 -1.23
CA PHE A 19 -48.26 9.19 -1.79
C PHE A 19 -47.07 9.93 -2.41
N SER A 20 -45.87 9.80 -1.82
CA SER A 20 -44.65 10.35 -2.44
C SER A 20 -44.22 9.57 -3.69
N TYR A 21 -44.44 8.26 -3.75
CA TYR A 21 -44.21 7.47 -4.97
C TYR A 21 -45.15 7.89 -6.12
N TYR A 22 -46.46 8.07 -5.85
CA TYR A 22 -47.42 8.51 -6.87
C TYR A 22 -47.24 9.98 -7.29
N ALA A 23 -46.86 10.87 -6.37
CA ALA A 23 -46.55 12.27 -6.70
C ALA A 23 -45.26 12.40 -7.54
N ILE A 24 -44.27 11.51 -7.33
CA ILE A 24 -43.07 11.43 -8.16
C ILE A 24 -43.39 10.86 -9.55
N ASP A 25 -44.35 9.93 -9.66
CA ASP A 25 -44.77 9.37 -10.95
C ASP A 25 -45.60 10.37 -11.79
N GLU A 26 -46.45 11.19 -11.14
CA GLU A 26 -47.14 12.31 -11.80
C GLU A 26 -46.19 13.43 -12.25
N LEU A 27 -45.09 13.66 -11.52
CA LEU A 27 -44.03 14.59 -11.94
C LEU A 27 -43.14 14.00 -13.05
N ARG A 28 -42.95 12.67 -13.10
CA ARG A 28 -42.29 11.98 -14.23
C ARG A 28 -43.12 11.99 -15.51
N GLY A 29 -44.45 12.03 -15.40
CA GLY A 29 -45.36 12.14 -16.55
C GLY A 29 -45.36 13.50 -17.25
N LYS A 30 -44.95 14.59 -16.58
CA LYS A 30 -45.02 15.97 -17.10
C LYS A 30 -43.71 16.54 -17.64
N PHE A 31 -42.58 15.87 -17.45
CA PHE A 31 -41.30 16.23 -18.10
C PHE A 31 -40.89 15.18 -19.13
N ARG A 32 -41.71 15.02 -20.17
CA ARG A 32 -41.31 14.31 -21.39
C ARG A 32 -40.38 15.22 -22.18
N MET A 33 -39.10 15.25 -21.80
CA MET A 33 -38.06 15.87 -22.63
C MET A 33 -38.19 15.29 -24.04
N SER A 34 -38.41 16.17 -25.01
CA SER A 34 -38.52 15.76 -26.40
C SER A 34 -37.26 15.01 -26.83
N ARG A 35 -37.36 14.05 -27.75
CA ARG A 35 -36.18 13.38 -28.34
C ARG A 35 -35.18 14.40 -28.92
N ARG A 36 -35.63 15.60 -29.31
CA ARG A 36 -34.76 16.73 -29.73
C ARG A 36 -33.93 17.31 -28.59
N SER A 37 -34.46 17.40 -27.37
CA SER A 37 -33.72 17.87 -26.18
C SER A 37 -32.63 16.87 -25.78
N CYS A 38 -32.89 15.57 -25.94
CA CYS A 38 -31.90 14.51 -25.72
C CYS A 38 -30.84 14.45 -26.84
N GLN A 39 -31.18 14.88 -28.07
CA GLN A 39 -30.23 15.02 -29.18
C GLN A 39 -29.35 16.28 -29.07
N LEU A 40 -29.89 17.39 -28.56
CA LEU A 40 -29.14 18.61 -28.27
C LEU A 40 -28.16 18.46 -27.09
N LEU A 41 -28.50 17.62 -26.11
CA LEU A 41 -27.57 17.21 -25.04
C LEU A 41 -26.50 16.20 -25.51
N LYS A 42 -26.77 15.46 -26.60
CA LYS A 42 -25.81 14.52 -27.21
C LYS A 42 -24.82 15.18 -28.18
N LEU A 43 -24.99 16.46 -28.49
CA LEU A 43 -24.16 17.21 -29.45
C LEU A 43 -23.13 18.14 -28.80
N ARG A 44 -23.05 18.21 -27.46
CA ARG A 44 -21.87 18.76 -26.80
C ARG A 44 -20.85 17.64 -26.69
N GLY A 45 -19.78 17.73 -27.48
CA GLY A 45 -18.58 16.94 -27.23
C GLY A 45 -18.18 17.06 -25.76
N GLU A 46 -17.61 15.99 -25.19
CA GLU A 46 -17.18 15.97 -23.79
C GLU A 46 -16.21 17.14 -23.55
N LEU A 47 -16.65 18.12 -22.73
CA LEU A 47 -15.80 19.24 -22.32
C LEU A 47 -14.75 18.74 -21.33
N ALA A 48 -13.61 19.43 -21.31
CA ALA A 48 -12.54 19.10 -20.37
C ALA A 48 -12.81 19.69 -18.99
N ASP A 49 -12.45 18.95 -17.94
CA ASP A 49 -12.36 19.47 -16.57
C ASP A 49 -11.09 20.31 -16.39
N LEU A 50 -10.00 19.89 -17.05
CA LEU A 50 -8.70 20.54 -17.02
C LEU A 50 -8.12 20.66 -18.44
N VAL A 51 -7.68 21.86 -18.80
CA VAL A 51 -6.84 22.09 -19.98
C VAL A 51 -5.51 22.68 -19.54
N VAL A 52 -4.44 21.96 -19.83
CA VAL A 52 -3.07 22.40 -19.56
C VAL A 52 -2.50 22.99 -20.85
N THR A 53 -1.81 24.12 -20.74
CA THR A 53 -1.28 24.86 -21.90
C THR A 53 0.15 25.33 -21.68
N ASN A 54 0.83 25.66 -22.79
CA ASN A 54 2.17 26.23 -22.78
C ASN A 54 3.16 25.38 -21.96
N GLY A 55 3.08 24.06 -22.11
CA GLY A 55 4.01 23.10 -21.51
C GLY A 55 4.99 22.52 -22.52
N THR A 56 5.94 21.75 -22.04
CA THR A 56 6.64 20.73 -22.82
C THR A 56 6.12 19.38 -22.35
N ILE A 57 5.20 18.75 -23.06
CA ILE A 57 4.49 17.56 -22.58
C ILE A 57 4.97 16.34 -23.37
N TYR A 58 5.70 15.44 -22.72
CA TYR A 58 6.10 14.17 -23.30
C TYR A 58 4.91 13.19 -23.30
N THR A 59 4.56 12.66 -24.47
CA THR A 59 3.38 11.77 -24.63
C THR A 59 3.73 10.29 -24.53
N GLY A 60 4.99 9.92 -24.78
CA GLY A 60 5.40 8.53 -24.97
C GLY A 60 4.96 7.92 -26.31
N ASP A 61 4.32 8.69 -27.19
CA ASP A 61 3.95 8.28 -28.54
C ASP A 61 5.09 8.64 -29.53
N PRO A 62 5.73 7.67 -30.21
CA PRO A 62 6.78 7.94 -31.19
C PRO A 62 6.34 8.86 -32.34
N ALA A 63 5.06 8.88 -32.70
CA ALA A 63 4.54 9.71 -33.79
C ALA A 63 4.32 11.17 -33.37
N LEU A 64 4.11 11.42 -32.07
CA LEU A 64 3.90 12.77 -31.53
C LEU A 64 4.54 12.88 -30.13
N PRO A 65 5.87 12.83 -30.03
CA PRO A 65 6.56 12.65 -28.75
C PRO A 65 6.39 13.83 -27.80
N PHE A 66 6.22 15.05 -28.32
CA PHE A 66 6.01 16.26 -27.53
C PHE A 66 4.84 17.08 -28.04
N VAL A 67 4.08 17.66 -27.11
CA VAL A 67 2.98 18.59 -27.35
C VAL A 67 3.04 19.78 -26.38
N ASP A 68 2.29 20.86 -26.65
CA ASP A 68 2.23 22.03 -25.76
C ASP A 68 0.99 22.07 -24.86
N SER A 69 -0.01 21.26 -25.18
CA SER A 69 -1.32 21.25 -24.53
C SER A 69 -1.92 19.86 -24.39
N ILE A 70 -2.68 19.68 -23.31
CA ILE A 70 -3.45 18.48 -23.02
C ILE A 70 -4.80 18.84 -22.39
N ALA A 71 -5.87 18.18 -22.84
CA ALA A 71 -7.21 18.27 -22.28
C ALA A 71 -7.55 16.98 -21.54
N VAL A 72 -8.08 17.11 -20.32
CA VAL A 72 -8.39 16.01 -19.42
C VAL A 72 -9.84 16.12 -18.94
N SER A 73 -10.57 15.01 -18.97
CA SER A 73 -11.90 14.87 -18.37
C SER A 73 -11.93 13.58 -17.55
N ASN A 74 -12.49 13.64 -16.35
CA ASN A 74 -12.66 12.51 -15.45
C ASN A 74 -11.37 11.70 -15.22
N GLY A 75 -10.22 12.39 -15.23
CA GLY A 75 -8.88 11.80 -15.10
C GLY A 75 -8.44 10.94 -16.29
N ARG A 76 -9.00 11.17 -17.48
CA ARG A 76 -8.54 10.63 -18.76
C ARG A 76 -8.16 11.76 -19.71
N VAL A 77 -7.13 11.50 -20.50
CA VAL A 77 -6.73 12.40 -21.57
C VAL A 77 -7.75 12.31 -22.69
N LEU A 78 -8.39 13.45 -23.02
CA LEU A 78 -9.29 13.57 -24.16
C LEU A 78 -8.53 13.82 -25.45
N ARG A 79 -7.56 14.73 -25.40
CA ARG A 79 -6.79 15.17 -26.56
C ARG A 79 -5.47 15.82 -26.14
N THR A 80 -4.45 15.64 -26.97
CA THR A 80 -3.13 16.26 -26.87
C THR A 80 -2.82 17.04 -28.15
N GLY A 81 -1.94 18.03 -28.08
CA GLY A 81 -1.48 18.75 -29.28
C GLY A 81 -1.09 20.19 -29.00
N LYS A 82 -1.24 21.05 -30.01
CA LYS A 82 -1.18 22.50 -29.82
C LYS A 82 -2.43 22.99 -29.09
N PHE A 83 -2.38 24.15 -28.44
CA PHE A 83 -3.57 24.78 -27.85
C PHE A 83 -4.74 24.89 -28.85
N SER A 84 -4.46 25.18 -30.12
CA SER A 84 -5.46 25.23 -31.19
C SER A 84 -6.24 23.93 -31.41
N HIS A 85 -5.66 22.78 -31.03
CA HIS A 85 -6.30 21.47 -31.15
C HIS A 85 -7.21 21.14 -29.97
N VAL A 86 -7.04 21.79 -28.82
CA VAL A 86 -7.80 21.48 -27.59
C VAL A 86 -8.74 22.61 -27.15
N LYS A 87 -8.65 23.79 -27.76
CA LYS A 87 -9.43 24.98 -27.38
C LYS A 87 -10.94 24.78 -27.49
N ASP A 88 -11.39 23.89 -28.36
CA ASP A 88 -12.81 23.51 -28.54
C ASP A 88 -13.36 22.69 -27.37
N LEU A 89 -12.48 22.15 -26.52
CA LEU A 89 -12.84 21.40 -25.31
C LEU A 89 -12.94 22.28 -24.06
N VAL A 90 -12.62 23.57 -24.17
CA VAL A 90 -12.75 24.54 -23.07
C VAL A 90 -14.20 25.01 -22.99
N GLY A 91 -14.83 24.89 -21.82
CA GLY A 91 -16.17 25.38 -21.57
C GLY A 91 -16.37 25.88 -20.15
N ILE A 92 -17.65 26.08 -19.79
CA ILE A 92 -18.02 26.51 -18.44
C ILE A 92 -17.56 25.45 -17.43
N GLY A 93 -16.74 25.85 -16.46
CA GLY A 93 -16.20 24.97 -15.42
C GLY A 93 -14.84 24.35 -15.75
N THR A 94 -14.33 24.49 -16.99
CA THR A 94 -12.99 24.02 -17.33
C THR A 94 -11.93 24.84 -16.61
N TRP A 95 -11.07 24.17 -15.84
CA TRP A 95 -9.89 24.80 -15.26
C TRP A 95 -8.76 24.86 -16.30
N THR A 96 -8.18 26.03 -16.53
CA THR A 96 -7.06 26.18 -17.45
C THR A 96 -5.76 26.44 -16.67
N LEU A 97 -4.74 25.62 -16.92
CA LEU A 97 -3.44 25.69 -16.26
C LEU A 97 -2.33 26.01 -17.26
N ASN A 98 -1.73 27.19 -17.15
CA ASN A 98 -0.55 27.56 -17.94
C ASN A 98 0.72 27.05 -17.24
N LEU A 99 1.52 26.23 -17.92
CA LEU A 99 2.72 25.62 -17.36
C LEU A 99 3.98 26.46 -17.49
N HIS A 100 3.94 27.58 -18.20
CA HIS A 100 5.12 28.45 -18.39
C HIS A 100 6.35 27.68 -18.86
N LYS A 101 6.17 26.81 -19.86
CA LYS A 101 7.15 25.92 -20.49
C LYS A 101 7.70 24.80 -19.59
N LYS A 102 7.12 24.55 -18.41
CA LYS A 102 7.49 23.40 -17.58
C LYS A 102 7.25 22.07 -18.29
N LEU A 103 8.06 21.08 -17.94
CA LEU A 103 7.99 19.71 -18.45
C LEU A 103 6.87 18.93 -17.76
N VAL A 104 6.11 18.17 -18.54
CA VAL A 104 5.18 17.13 -18.07
C VAL A 104 5.62 15.80 -18.67
N VAL A 105 5.70 14.78 -17.82
CA VAL A 105 5.96 13.40 -18.20
C VAL A 105 4.85 12.49 -17.66
N PRO A 106 4.63 11.30 -18.25
CA PRO A 106 3.76 10.30 -17.64
C PRO A 106 4.18 10.01 -16.21
N GLY A 107 3.21 9.85 -15.31
CA GLY A 107 3.49 9.42 -13.94
C GLY A 107 4.14 8.03 -13.95
N PHE A 108 5.14 7.81 -13.10
CA PHE A 108 5.88 6.57 -13.06
C PHE A 108 4.99 5.39 -12.63
N ILE A 109 5.33 4.21 -13.13
CA ILE A 109 4.74 2.94 -12.74
C ILE A 109 5.84 2.13 -12.06
N ASP A 110 5.67 1.86 -10.78
CA ASP A 110 6.55 0.93 -10.08
C ASP A 110 6.08 -0.50 -10.38
N SER A 111 6.91 -1.29 -11.05
CA SER A 111 6.52 -2.60 -11.59
C SER A 111 6.62 -3.74 -10.58
N HIS A 112 7.13 -3.50 -9.35
CA HIS A 112 7.18 -4.53 -8.32
C HIS A 112 7.35 -3.94 -6.93
N VAL A 113 6.29 -3.95 -6.12
CA VAL A 113 6.34 -3.51 -4.72
C VAL A 113 5.53 -4.43 -3.82
N HIS A 114 5.84 -4.41 -2.53
CA HIS A 114 4.95 -4.89 -1.48
C HIS A 114 4.31 -3.66 -0.83
N PHE A 115 3.18 -3.20 -1.37
CA PHE A 115 2.73 -1.82 -1.14
C PHE A 115 2.21 -1.58 0.29
N ILE A 116 1.35 -2.47 0.80
CA ILE A 116 0.87 -2.40 2.18
C ILE A 116 2.03 -2.59 3.17
N ALA A 117 2.91 -3.56 2.93
CA ALA A 117 4.10 -3.78 3.78
C ALA A 117 5.03 -2.54 3.82
N GLY A 118 5.24 -1.87 2.68
CA GLY A 118 5.99 -0.63 2.63
C GLY A 118 5.33 0.51 3.43
N GLY A 119 4.00 0.58 3.40
CA GLY A 119 3.23 1.51 4.24
C GLY A 119 3.40 1.23 5.74
N LEU A 120 3.35 -0.04 6.15
CA LEU A 120 3.59 -0.48 7.53
C LEU A 120 5.03 -0.16 7.96
N GLN A 121 6.00 -0.31 7.07
CA GLN A 121 7.38 0.09 7.34
C GLN A 121 7.52 1.61 7.57
N ILE A 122 6.71 2.43 6.89
CA ILE A 122 6.71 3.89 7.07
C ILE A 122 6.14 4.31 8.43
N SER A 123 5.19 3.55 9.00
CA SER A 123 4.58 3.84 10.31
C SER A 123 5.44 3.36 11.50
N ARG A 124 6.37 2.43 11.24
CA ARG A 124 7.28 1.84 12.23
C ARG A 124 8.51 2.70 12.53
N ILE A 125 9.28 2.33 13.57
CA ILE A 125 10.52 3.04 13.90
C ILE A 125 11.51 2.94 12.73
N LYS A 126 12.12 4.08 12.37
CA LYS A 126 13.07 4.21 11.26
C LYS A 126 14.47 4.34 11.82
N LEU A 127 15.39 3.47 11.49
CA LEU A 127 16.77 3.49 12.02
C LEU A 127 17.80 3.77 10.92
N TYR A 128 17.36 4.29 9.78
CA TYR A 128 18.21 4.68 8.65
C TYR A 128 19.09 5.88 9.00
N GLY A 129 20.34 5.84 8.51
CA GLY A 129 21.28 6.97 8.58
C GLY A 129 21.88 7.23 9.97
N ILE A 130 21.58 6.37 10.96
CA ILE A 130 22.16 6.48 12.30
C ILE A 130 23.63 6.12 12.22
N SER A 131 24.49 7.00 12.75
CA SER A 131 25.95 6.85 12.69
C SER A 131 26.60 6.68 14.07
N GLN A 132 25.78 6.60 15.13
CA GLN A 132 26.28 6.42 16.50
C GLN A 132 25.36 5.49 17.29
N LYS A 133 25.95 4.63 18.11
CA LYS A 133 25.22 3.75 19.05
C LYS A 133 24.27 4.53 19.97
N SER A 134 24.71 5.68 20.49
CA SER A 134 23.88 6.51 21.38
C SER A 134 22.61 7.00 20.70
N GLU A 135 22.68 7.38 19.42
CA GLU A 135 21.54 7.79 18.62
C GLU A 135 20.58 6.62 18.36
N PHE A 136 21.10 5.42 18.08
CA PHE A 136 20.28 4.21 17.96
C PHE A 136 19.45 3.96 19.24
N VAL A 137 20.12 3.95 20.39
CA VAL A 137 19.48 3.73 21.70
C VAL A 137 18.46 4.82 22.01
N ASN A 138 18.81 6.09 21.77
CA ASN A 138 17.89 7.21 21.98
C ASN A 138 16.63 7.11 21.12
N ARG A 139 16.76 6.72 19.85
CA ARG A 139 15.59 6.59 18.98
C ARG A 139 14.67 5.45 19.40
N VAL A 140 15.23 4.33 19.87
CA VAL A 140 14.45 3.23 20.46
C VAL A 140 13.74 3.72 21.73
N LYS A 141 14.43 4.48 22.58
CA LYS A 141 13.86 5.06 23.81
C LYS A 141 12.72 6.02 23.53
N GLU A 142 12.86 6.87 22.51
CA GLU A 142 11.80 7.78 22.07
C GLU A 142 10.60 7.01 21.52
N ALA A 143 10.84 6.00 20.68
CA ALA A 143 9.78 5.24 20.04
C ALA A 143 8.96 4.39 21.02
N VAL A 144 9.61 3.83 22.06
CA VAL A 144 8.90 3.07 23.11
C VAL A 144 8.17 3.99 24.10
N SER A 145 8.52 5.28 24.13
CA SER A 145 7.89 6.24 25.03
C SER A 145 6.40 6.39 24.73
N GLY A 146 5.54 6.03 25.69
CA GLY A 146 4.09 6.09 25.54
C GLY A 146 3.45 4.86 24.88
N MET A 147 4.24 3.82 24.54
CA MET A 147 3.69 2.54 24.13
C MET A 147 3.02 1.83 25.31
N LYS A 148 1.93 1.11 25.06
CA LYS A 148 1.31 0.25 26.07
C LYS A 148 2.25 -0.95 26.33
N PRO A 149 2.45 -1.35 27.60
CA PRO A 149 3.17 -2.59 27.92
C PRO A 149 2.65 -3.78 27.12
N GLY A 150 3.56 -4.62 26.63
CA GLY A 150 3.28 -5.78 25.79
C GLY A 150 3.12 -5.47 24.29
N SER A 151 3.01 -4.19 23.89
CA SER A 151 2.95 -3.83 22.47
C SER A 151 4.33 -3.99 21.83
N TRP A 152 4.38 -4.56 20.62
CA TRP A 152 5.63 -4.78 19.90
C TRP A 152 6.18 -3.50 19.30
N LEU A 153 7.43 -3.16 19.60
CA LEU A 153 8.16 -2.12 18.90
C LEU A 153 8.81 -2.74 17.65
N LEU A 154 8.19 -2.46 16.50
CA LEU A 154 8.61 -2.96 15.20
C LEU A 154 9.25 -1.85 14.38
N GLY A 155 10.20 -2.22 13.52
CA GLY A 155 10.80 -1.32 12.53
C GLY A 155 12.17 -1.78 12.11
N GLY A 156 13.04 -0.84 11.77
CA GLY A 156 14.36 -1.21 11.27
C GLY A 156 15.02 -0.19 10.36
N GLY A 157 15.89 -0.69 9.50
CA GLY A 157 16.70 0.13 8.59
C GLY A 157 18.06 0.52 9.14
N TRP A 158 18.46 -0.06 10.27
CA TRP A 158 19.78 0.18 10.85
C TRP A 158 20.88 -0.44 9.99
N ASN A 159 22.07 0.17 10.03
CA ASN A 159 23.26 -0.34 9.38
C ASN A 159 24.47 -0.09 10.28
N ASN A 160 25.05 -1.17 10.81
CA ASN A 160 26.20 -1.13 11.70
C ASN A 160 27.45 -0.51 11.06
N ASP A 161 27.58 -0.59 9.73
CA ASP A 161 28.71 -0.03 9.00
C ASP A 161 28.79 1.50 9.15
N LEU A 162 27.65 2.15 9.45
CA LEU A 162 27.58 3.61 9.63
C LEU A 162 28.09 4.08 11.00
N TRP A 163 28.20 3.19 12.00
CA TRP A 163 28.61 3.53 13.36
C TRP A 163 29.86 2.79 13.86
N GLY A 164 30.68 2.30 12.93
CA GLY A 164 31.97 1.68 13.23
C GLY A 164 31.98 0.15 13.14
N GLY A 165 30.92 -0.47 12.61
CA GLY A 165 30.86 -1.90 12.31
C GLY A 165 30.35 -2.78 13.46
N ASP A 166 30.34 -2.27 14.70
CA ASP A 166 29.84 -3.01 15.86
C ASP A 166 28.38 -3.41 15.68
N LEU A 167 28.11 -4.71 15.85
CA LEU A 167 26.75 -5.23 15.81
C LEU A 167 25.97 -4.83 17.07
N PRO A 168 24.69 -4.41 16.94
CA PRO A 168 23.86 -4.08 18.09
C PRO A 168 23.50 -5.34 18.88
N MET A 169 23.21 -5.18 20.16
CA MET A 169 22.83 -6.30 21.05
C MET A 169 21.58 -5.93 21.85
N ALA A 170 20.84 -6.94 22.31
CA ALA A 170 19.68 -6.78 23.19
C ALA A 170 20.01 -5.88 24.40
N SER A 171 21.19 -6.08 24.99
CA SER A 171 21.69 -5.30 26.13
C SER A 171 21.84 -3.80 25.86
N TRP A 172 21.84 -3.35 24.60
CA TRP A 172 21.84 -1.91 24.28
C TRP A 172 20.47 -1.27 24.55
N ILE A 173 19.40 -2.07 24.54
CA ILE A 173 18.02 -1.59 24.55
C ILE A 173 17.14 -2.25 25.64
N ASP A 174 17.62 -3.29 26.33
CA ASP A 174 16.84 -4.02 27.34
C ASP A 174 16.35 -3.10 28.47
N GLU A 175 17.24 -2.28 29.04
CA GLU A 175 16.90 -1.38 30.15
C GLU A 175 15.82 -0.34 29.77
N ILE A 176 15.77 0.06 28.50
CA ILE A 176 14.79 1.04 27.99
C ILE A 176 13.53 0.38 27.43
N THR A 177 13.50 -0.94 27.24
CA THR A 177 12.35 -1.70 26.70
C THR A 177 11.89 -2.87 27.60
N PRO A 178 11.88 -2.74 28.95
CA PRO A 178 11.69 -3.89 29.84
C PRO A 178 10.29 -4.53 29.77
N HIS A 179 9.32 -3.82 29.21
CA HIS A 179 7.91 -4.24 29.15
C HIS A 179 7.38 -4.35 27.72
N ASN A 180 8.21 -4.11 26.71
CA ASN A 180 7.79 -4.09 25.32
C ASN A 180 8.72 -4.99 24.49
N PRO A 181 8.20 -6.04 23.84
CA PRO A 181 9.01 -6.82 22.93
C PRO A 181 9.46 -5.94 21.76
N VAL A 182 10.72 -6.09 21.35
CA VAL A 182 11.35 -5.33 20.27
C VAL A 182 11.76 -6.27 19.15
N TRP A 183 11.50 -5.86 17.90
CA TRP A 183 12.03 -6.53 16.71
C TRP A 183 12.42 -5.51 15.65
N LEU A 184 13.74 -5.35 15.45
CA LEU A 184 14.32 -4.32 14.57
C LEU A 184 15.15 -4.95 13.46
N VAL A 185 14.67 -4.85 12.22
CA VAL A 185 15.31 -5.47 11.05
C VAL A 185 16.42 -4.57 10.50
N ARG A 186 17.54 -5.15 10.11
CA ARG A 186 18.66 -4.47 9.43
C ARG A 186 18.21 -3.95 8.07
N THR A 187 18.92 -2.95 7.56
CA THR A 187 18.62 -2.33 6.25
C THR A 187 18.60 -3.31 5.07
N ASP A 188 19.35 -4.41 5.15
CA ASP A 188 19.41 -5.47 4.13
C ASP A 188 18.26 -6.49 4.24
N GLY A 189 17.49 -6.49 5.33
CA GLY A 189 16.41 -7.44 5.57
C GLY A 189 16.85 -8.83 6.06
N HIS A 190 18.14 -9.08 6.23
CA HIS A 190 18.71 -10.42 6.47
C HIS A 190 19.18 -10.66 7.91
N MET A 191 18.99 -9.65 8.76
CA MET A 191 19.31 -9.73 10.19
C MET A 191 18.28 -8.94 10.99
N GLY A 192 17.88 -9.46 12.16
CA GLY A 192 16.97 -8.78 13.07
C GLY A 192 17.52 -8.75 14.49
N LEU A 193 17.25 -7.66 15.21
CA LEU A 193 17.55 -7.48 16.62
C LEU A 193 16.29 -7.66 17.46
N ALA A 194 16.29 -8.68 18.31
CA ALA A 194 15.34 -8.93 19.39
C ALA A 194 15.92 -8.45 20.73
N ASN A 195 15.10 -7.82 21.57
CA ASN A 195 15.47 -7.59 22.97
C ASN A 195 15.27 -8.87 23.80
N ALA A 196 15.71 -8.87 25.07
CA ALA A 196 15.61 -10.02 25.96
C ALA A 196 14.15 -10.50 26.15
N LEU A 197 13.18 -9.58 26.18
CA LEU A 197 11.77 -9.93 26.27
C LEU A 197 11.28 -10.68 25.03
N SER A 198 11.64 -10.22 23.83
CA SER A 198 11.34 -10.93 22.58
C SER A 198 11.97 -12.32 22.51
N LEU A 199 13.23 -12.45 22.94
CA LEU A 199 13.90 -13.76 23.01
C LEU A 199 13.18 -14.72 23.97
N SER A 200 12.78 -14.22 25.15
CA SER A 200 12.03 -14.98 26.15
C SER A 200 10.67 -15.45 25.63
N ILE A 201 9.92 -14.57 24.96
CA ILE A 201 8.65 -14.93 24.31
C ILE A 201 8.85 -16.02 23.26
N ALA A 202 9.94 -15.95 22.49
CA ALA A 202 10.29 -16.94 21.47
C ALA A 202 10.91 -18.23 22.03
N GLY A 203 11.17 -18.30 23.35
CA GLY A 203 11.82 -19.46 23.97
C GLY A 203 13.29 -19.64 23.56
N ILE A 204 13.97 -18.57 23.12
CA ILE A 204 15.37 -18.61 22.70
C ILE A 204 16.29 -18.49 23.92
N SER A 205 17.21 -19.43 24.08
CA SER A 205 18.15 -19.53 25.21
C SER A 205 19.56 -19.94 24.74
N ILE A 206 20.49 -20.09 25.70
CA ILE A 206 21.83 -20.63 25.46
C ILE A 206 21.83 -22.02 24.79
N ASP A 207 20.79 -22.82 25.05
CA ASP A 207 20.64 -24.18 24.51
C ASP A 207 19.96 -24.21 23.13
N SER A 208 19.48 -23.06 22.63
CA SER A 208 18.86 -22.99 21.32
C SER A 208 19.85 -23.37 20.22
N ILE A 209 19.38 -24.18 19.28
CA ILE A 209 20.13 -24.66 18.13
C ILE A 209 19.76 -23.79 16.93
N ASP A 210 20.73 -23.53 16.06
CA ASP A 210 20.50 -22.84 14.80
C ASP A 210 19.52 -23.65 13.92
N PRO A 211 18.49 -23.02 13.33
CA PRO A 211 17.68 -23.68 12.32
C PRO A 211 18.47 -23.83 11.02
N ASP A 212 18.06 -24.78 10.18
CA ASP A 212 18.59 -24.89 8.83
C ASP A 212 18.46 -23.54 8.09
N GLY A 213 19.56 -23.07 7.50
CA GLY A 213 19.59 -21.81 6.76
C GLY A 213 19.54 -20.55 7.64
N GLY A 214 19.72 -20.65 8.96
CA GLY A 214 19.71 -19.51 9.89
C GLY A 214 20.79 -19.58 10.96
N HIS A 215 21.02 -18.47 11.66
CA HIS A 215 21.99 -18.42 12.76
C HIS A 215 21.51 -17.54 13.91
N ILE A 216 21.59 -18.05 15.14
CA ILE A 216 21.37 -17.34 16.39
C ILE A 216 22.74 -16.84 16.88
N VAL A 217 22.99 -15.54 16.79
CA VAL A 217 24.28 -14.97 17.20
C VAL A 217 24.41 -15.07 18.72
N LYS A 218 25.45 -15.79 19.19
CA LYS A 218 25.76 -15.97 20.61
C LYS A 218 26.98 -15.15 21.03
N GLY A 219 26.94 -14.61 22.24
CA GLY A 219 28.05 -13.89 22.86
C GLY A 219 29.14 -14.84 23.38
N LYS A 220 30.19 -14.26 23.99
CA LYS A 220 31.32 -15.04 24.55
C LYS A 220 30.92 -16.03 25.66
N ASN A 221 29.82 -15.77 26.34
CA ASN A 221 29.25 -16.62 27.39
C ASN A 221 28.24 -17.65 26.86
N GLY A 222 28.02 -17.71 25.53
CA GLY A 222 27.03 -18.59 24.91
C GLY A 222 25.61 -18.02 24.89
N GLU A 223 25.33 -16.92 25.60
CA GLU A 223 24.01 -16.30 25.63
C GLU A 223 23.67 -15.67 24.26
N PRO A 224 22.42 -15.79 23.78
CA PRO A 224 21.96 -15.11 22.57
C PRO A 224 22.13 -13.59 22.71
N THR A 225 22.71 -12.95 21.69
CA THR A 225 22.93 -11.48 21.70
C THR A 225 21.67 -10.68 21.38
N GLY A 226 20.61 -11.35 20.92
CA GLY A 226 19.43 -10.73 20.31
C GLY A 226 19.47 -10.71 18.78
N LEU A 227 20.63 -10.96 18.15
CA LEU A 227 20.72 -10.99 16.70
C LEU A 227 20.37 -12.35 16.12
N LEU A 228 19.45 -12.35 15.17
CA LEU A 228 19.01 -13.53 14.42
C LEU A 228 19.21 -13.26 12.93
N ILE A 229 19.76 -14.23 12.22
CA ILE A 229 20.17 -14.12 10.81
C ILE A 229 19.39 -15.14 9.97
N GLU A 230 18.94 -14.71 8.79
CA GLU A 230 18.18 -15.51 7.82
C GLU A 230 17.01 -16.29 8.47
N ASP A 231 16.96 -17.62 8.34
CA ASP A 231 15.83 -18.41 8.82
C ASP A 231 15.66 -18.40 10.35
N ALA A 232 16.70 -18.03 11.12
CA ALA A 232 16.58 -17.83 12.56
C ALA A 232 15.65 -16.66 12.91
N MET A 233 15.49 -15.68 12.02
CA MET A 233 14.55 -14.57 12.21
C MET A 233 13.10 -15.05 12.38
N LYS A 234 12.75 -16.19 11.76
CA LYS A 234 11.40 -16.78 11.87
C LYS A 234 11.04 -17.17 13.32
N LEU A 235 12.05 -17.49 14.15
CA LEU A 235 11.86 -17.86 15.55
C LEU A 235 11.20 -16.74 16.37
N VAL A 236 11.51 -15.47 16.08
CA VAL A 236 10.87 -14.32 16.73
C VAL A 236 9.70 -13.81 15.91
N PHE A 237 9.84 -13.73 14.58
CA PHE A 237 8.80 -13.19 13.69
C PHE A 237 7.45 -13.89 13.86
N SER A 238 7.44 -15.20 14.15
CA SER A 238 6.21 -15.98 14.36
C SER A 238 5.39 -15.56 15.59
N PHE A 239 5.98 -14.82 16.51
CA PHE A 239 5.31 -14.26 17.70
C PHE A 239 4.90 -12.80 17.53
N VAL A 240 5.34 -12.14 16.45
CA VAL A 240 4.93 -10.78 16.13
C VAL A 240 3.43 -10.82 15.76
N PRO A 241 2.56 -10.05 16.44
CA PRO A 241 1.16 -9.99 16.11
C PRO A 241 0.95 -9.50 14.68
N GLU A 242 -0.07 -10.04 14.03
CA GLU A 242 -0.52 -9.57 12.73
C GLU A 242 -0.96 -8.09 12.81
N ASP A 243 -0.62 -7.31 11.79
CA ASP A 243 -0.99 -5.90 11.73
C ASP A 243 -2.53 -5.73 11.71
N SER A 244 -3.05 -4.77 12.49
CA SER A 244 -4.48 -4.54 12.56
C SER A 244 -5.05 -4.07 11.22
N LEU A 245 -6.37 -4.22 11.02
CA LEU A 245 -7.03 -3.69 9.83
C LEU A 245 -6.80 -2.18 9.67
N GLU A 246 -6.90 -1.45 10.77
CA GLU A 246 -6.66 -0.01 10.82
C GLU A 246 -5.23 0.33 10.40
N ASP A 247 -4.23 -0.42 10.87
CA ASP A 247 -2.84 -0.23 10.47
C ASP A 247 -2.62 -0.51 8.99
N ARG A 248 -3.23 -1.56 8.44
CA ARG A 248 -3.13 -1.89 7.00
C ARG A 248 -3.77 -0.82 6.11
N ARG A 249 -4.90 -0.25 6.54
CA ARG A 249 -5.56 0.87 5.83
C ARG A 249 -4.75 2.16 5.90
N GLU A 250 -4.17 2.45 7.06
CA GLU A 250 -3.27 3.59 7.22
C GLU A 250 -1.98 3.40 6.41
N ALA A 251 -1.46 2.18 6.34
CA ALA A 251 -0.33 1.82 5.50
C ALA A 251 -0.59 2.10 4.02
N LEU A 252 -1.77 1.78 3.49
CA LEU A 252 -2.16 2.17 2.12
C LEU A 252 -2.06 3.69 1.92
N ARG A 253 -2.56 4.47 2.88
CA ARG A 253 -2.52 5.94 2.82
C ARG A 253 -1.08 6.46 2.82
N LEU A 254 -0.26 5.99 3.76
CA LEU A 254 1.14 6.38 3.90
C LEU A 254 1.97 6.01 2.68
N ALA A 255 1.83 4.78 2.17
CA ALA A 255 2.50 4.31 0.97
C ALA A 255 2.08 5.14 -0.26
N SER A 256 0.79 5.44 -0.41
CA SER A 256 0.28 6.28 -1.49
C SER A 256 0.86 7.69 -1.45
N ASP A 257 0.86 8.33 -0.28
CA ASP A 257 1.43 9.68 -0.13
C ASP A 257 2.94 9.69 -0.40
N TYR A 258 3.65 8.63 -0.02
CA TYR A 258 5.08 8.46 -0.28
C TYR A 258 5.40 8.28 -1.76
N ALA A 259 4.60 7.46 -2.47
CA ALA A 259 4.73 7.18 -3.89
C ALA A 259 4.42 8.42 -4.74
N LEU A 260 3.30 9.09 -4.46
CA LEU A 260 2.87 10.28 -5.20
C LEU A 260 3.87 11.44 -5.06
N LYS A 261 4.48 11.62 -3.88
CA LYS A 261 5.57 12.61 -3.68
C LYS A 261 6.79 12.36 -4.58
N ARG A 262 6.95 11.15 -5.13
CA ARG A 262 8.03 10.76 -6.05
C ARG A 262 7.57 10.64 -7.50
N GLY A 263 6.33 11.04 -7.80
CA GLY A 263 5.75 10.95 -9.13
C GLY A 263 5.32 9.54 -9.55
N VAL A 264 5.31 8.57 -8.62
CA VAL A 264 4.77 7.22 -8.87
C VAL A 264 3.26 7.29 -8.73
N THR A 265 2.55 6.95 -9.80
CA THR A 265 1.07 7.06 -9.88
C THR A 265 0.36 5.73 -10.07
N THR A 266 1.14 4.68 -10.32
CA THR A 266 0.65 3.30 -10.43
C THR A 266 1.69 2.37 -9.83
N VAL A 267 1.24 1.32 -9.15
CA VAL A 267 2.11 0.27 -8.63
C VAL A 267 1.60 -1.10 -9.04
N VAL A 268 2.52 -2.04 -9.24
CA VAL A 268 2.24 -3.47 -9.27
C VAL A 268 2.53 -4.01 -7.88
N ASP A 269 1.46 -4.25 -7.12
CA ASP A 269 1.58 -4.79 -5.76
C ASP A 269 1.55 -6.32 -5.80
N VAL A 270 2.62 -6.93 -5.31
CA VAL A 270 2.74 -8.39 -5.17
C VAL A 270 2.26 -8.92 -3.83
N GLY A 271 1.58 -8.05 -3.05
CA GLY A 271 0.85 -8.38 -1.83
C GLY A 271 1.74 -8.64 -0.62
N ARG A 272 1.15 -8.82 0.56
CA ARG A 272 1.86 -9.30 1.76
C ARG A 272 2.15 -10.80 1.66
N TYR A 273 2.95 -11.18 0.66
CA TYR A 273 3.33 -12.55 0.36
C TYR A 273 4.84 -12.72 0.31
N TYR A 274 5.34 -13.49 1.27
CA TYR A 274 6.75 -13.82 1.49
C TYR A 274 6.85 -15.34 1.78
N PRO A 275 8.05 -15.95 1.66
CA PRO A 275 8.24 -17.33 2.08
C PRO A 275 7.84 -17.53 3.55
N GLY A 276 6.96 -18.50 3.81
CA GLY A 276 6.52 -18.86 5.16
C GLY A 276 5.32 -18.09 5.72
N VAL A 277 4.77 -17.09 5.00
CA VAL A 277 3.51 -16.44 5.40
C VAL A 277 2.31 -17.04 4.68
N SER A 278 1.13 -16.89 5.28
CA SER A 278 -0.13 -17.40 4.72
C SER A 278 -0.42 -16.81 3.33
N PRO A 279 -0.85 -17.63 2.37
CA PRO A 279 -1.29 -17.14 1.06
C PRO A 279 -2.61 -16.36 1.12
N GLU A 280 -3.27 -16.30 2.29
CA GLU A 280 -4.52 -15.54 2.47
C GLU A 280 -4.29 -14.04 2.70
N LEU A 281 -3.12 -13.62 3.20
CA LEU A 281 -2.86 -12.21 3.53
C LEU A 281 -3.09 -11.24 2.34
N PRO A 282 -2.67 -11.55 1.09
CA PRO A 282 -3.00 -10.70 -0.06
C PRO A 282 -4.50 -10.66 -0.39
N TRP A 283 -5.25 -11.72 -0.09
CA TRP A 283 -6.70 -11.76 -0.29
C TRP A 283 -7.44 -10.91 0.76
N GLU A 284 -6.96 -10.93 2.00
CA GLU A 284 -7.45 -10.05 3.07
C GLU A 284 -7.14 -8.56 2.79
N ASP A 285 -5.97 -8.25 2.22
CA ASP A 285 -5.66 -6.89 1.78
C ASP A 285 -6.56 -6.46 0.61
N PHE A 286 -6.82 -7.38 -0.32
CA PHE A 286 -7.74 -7.12 -1.42
C PHE A 286 -9.13 -6.73 -0.91
N SER A 287 -9.74 -7.53 -0.02
CA SER A 287 -11.07 -7.23 0.52
C SER A 287 -11.08 -6.04 1.48
N ASP A 288 -10.20 -6.06 2.47
CA ASP A 288 -10.37 -5.18 3.64
C ASP A 288 -9.77 -3.80 3.44
N VAL A 289 -8.79 -3.69 2.52
CA VAL A 289 -8.03 -2.48 2.27
C VAL A 289 -8.35 -1.92 0.88
N TYR A 290 -8.14 -2.69 -0.19
CA TYR A 290 -8.30 -2.17 -1.55
C TYR A 290 -9.77 -1.96 -1.94
N GLU A 291 -10.63 -2.97 -1.82
CA GLU A 291 -12.07 -2.82 -2.13
C GLU A 291 -12.74 -1.80 -1.21
N TRP A 292 -12.37 -1.78 0.08
CA TRP A 292 -12.81 -0.74 1.01
C TRP A 292 -12.38 0.66 0.55
N ALA A 293 -11.11 0.85 0.19
CA ALA A 293 -10.60 2.15 -0.20
C ALA A 293 -11.22 2.64 -1.51
N ASP A 294 -11.49 1.73 -2.46
CA ASP A 294 -12.14 2.06 -3.72
C ASP A 294 -13.60 2.48 -3.50
N SER A 295 -14.37 1.65 -2.78
CA SER A 295 -15.78 1.93 -2.48
C SER A 295 -16.00 3.15 -1.59
N SER A 296 -15.03 3.48 -0.72
CA SER A 296 -15.09 4.63 0.19
C SER A 296 -14.42 5.90 -0.36
N GLY A 297 -13.88 5.86 -1.59
CA GLY A 297 -13.21 7.02 -2.20
C GLY A 297 -11.84 7.39 -1.60
N ASN A 298 -11.20 6.46 -0.89
CA ASN A 298 -9.89 6.63 -0.24
C ASN A 298 -8.70 6.23 -1.13
N MET A 299 -8.93 5.68 -2.33
CA MET A 299 -7.86 5.39 -3.28
C MET A 299 -7.17 6.67 -3.78
N LYS A 300 -5.85 6.74 -3.61
CA LYS A 300 -4.99 7.83 -4.10
C LYS A 300 -4.12 7.44 -5.30
N ILE A 301 -3.84 6.16 -5.45
CA ILE A 301 -2.93 5.61 -6.47
C ILE A 301 -3.58 4.42 -7.17
N ARG A 302 -3.20 4.14 -8.42
CA ARG A 302 -3.66 2.94 -9.13
C ARG A 302 -2.84 1.72 -8.71
N VAL A 303 -3.49 0.57 -8.59
CA VAL A 303 -2.86 -0.69 -8.20
C VAL A 303 -3.16 -1.80 -9.20
N CYS A 304 -2.12 -2.52 -9.60
CA CYS A 304 -2.21 -3.78 -10.32
C CYS A 304 -1.84 -4.88 -9.33
N LEU A 305 -2.83 -5.67 -8.90
CA LEU A 305 -2.68 -6.62 -7.81
C LEU A 305 -2.24 -8.00 -8.33
N PHE A 306 -1.24 -8.57 -7.68
CA PHE A 306 -0.79 -9.94 -7.89
C PHE A 306 -1.06 -10.78 -6.64
N PHE A 307 -1.47 -12.03 -6.85
CA PHE A 307 -1.86 -12.96 -5.77
C PHE A 307 -0.91 -14.16 -5.69
N PRO A 308 -0.84 -14.88 -4.57
CA PRO A 308 0.02 -16.06 -4.46
C PRO A 308 -0.32 -17.11 -5.51
N MET A 309 0.70 -17.66 -6.18
CA MET A 309 0.52 -18.66 -7.25
C MET A 309 -0.26 -19.88 -6.80
N VAL A 310 -0.13 -20.30 -5.54
CA VAL A 310 -0.91 -21.41 -4.97
C VAL A 310 -2.42 -21.16 -4.96
N THR A 311 -2.87 -19.91 -5.12
CA THR A 311 -4.29 -19.51 -5.16
C THR A 311 -4.76 -19.12 -6.57
N TRP A 312 -4.03 -19.50 -7.63
CA TRP A 312 -4.30 -19.07 -9.00
C TRP A 312 -5.74 -19.37 -9.48
N GLN A 313 -6.35 -20.48 -9.04
CA GLN A 313 -7.74 -20.81 -9.40
C GLN A 313 -8.71 -19.75 -8.89
N ARG A 314 -8.54 -19.27 -7.66
CA ARG A 314 -9.37 -18.22 -7.04
C ARG A 314 -9.29 -16.91 -7.82
N LEU A 315 -8.08 -16.53 -8.26
CA LEU A 315 -7.88 -15.37 -9.14
C LEU A 315 -8.57 -15.57 -10.50
N ASN A 316 -8.41 -16.74 -11.11
CA ASN A 316 -9.03 -17.06 -12.39
C ASN A 316 -10.56 -16.98 -12.32
N GLU A 317 -11.17 -17.50 -11.26
CA GLU A 317 -12.62 -17.40 -11.02
C GLU A 317 -13.07 -15.95 -10.83
N LEU A 318 -12.34 -15.17 -10.03
CA LEU A 318 -12.63 -13.75 -9.83
C LEU A 318 -12.56 -12.98 -11.17
N VAL A 319 -11.53 -13.22 -11.97
CA VAL A 319 -11.36 -12.58 -13.29
C VAL A 319 -12.47 -13.00 -14.26
N LYS A 320 -12.88 -14.27 -14.27
CA LYS A 320 -14.03 -14.72 -15.09
C LYS A 320 -15.33 -14.03 -14.70
N ARG A 321 -15.53 -13.79 -13.40
CA ARG A 321 -16.75 -13.18 -12.86
C ARG A 321 -16.79 -11.66 -13.05
N ALA A 322 -15.70 -10.96 -12.75
CA ALA A 322 -15.68 -9.50 -12.64
C ALA A 322 -14.84 -8.80 -13.72
N GLY A 323 -14.12 -9.54 -14.54
CA GLY A 323 -13.09 -9.01 -15.42
C GLY A 323 -11.83 -8.59 -14.67
N ARG A 324 -10.79 -8.17 -15.41
CA ARG A 324 -9.52 -7.74 -14.81
C ARG A 324 -9.58 -6.33 -14.23
N LYS A 325 -10.32 -5.44 -14.87
CA LYS A 325 -10.44 -4.05 -14.43
C LYS A 325 -11.66 -3.92 -13.54
N LEU A 326 -11.46 -3.90 -12.23
CA LEU A 326 -12.55 -3.76 -11.26
C LEU A 326 -13.03 -2.31 -11.17
N SER A 327 -12.11 -1.34 -11.26
CA SER A 327 -12.44 0.08 -11.24
C SER A 327 -11.41 0.94 -11.99
N ARG A 328 -11.43 2.25 -11.77
CA ARG A 328 -10.37 3.15 -12.26
C ARG A 328 -9.07 3.02 -11.47
N TRP A 329 -9.12 2.39 -10.29
CA TRP A 329 -8.01 2.29 -9.35
C TRP A 329 -7.45 0.88 -9.27
N ILE A 330 -8.31 -0.15 -9.34
CA ILE A 330 -7.91 -1.55 -9.12
C ILE A 330 -7.93 -2.34 -10.44
N TYR A 331 -6.81 -2.99 -10.71
CA TYR A 331 -6.64 -3.97 -11.78
C TYR A 331 -6.14 -5.30 -11.21
N LEU A 332 -6.76 -6.41 -11.60
CA LEU A 332 -6.33 -7.77 -11.30
C LEU A 332 -5.28 -8.21 -12.31
N GLY A 333 -4.02 -8.20 -11.85
CA GLY A 333 -2.85 -8.57 -12.60
C GLY A 333 -2.68 -10.08 -12.69
N GLY A 334 -1.68 -10.63 -12.01
CA GLY A 334 -1.29 -12.03 -12.16
C GLY A 334 -1.08 -12.73 -10.84
N VAL A 335 -0.17 -13.70 -10.88
CA VAL A 335 0.26 -14.44 -9.69
C VAL A 335 1.74 -14.24 -9.42
N LYS A 336 2.11 -14.29 -8.14
CA LYS A 336 3.49 -14.23 -7.63
C LYS A 336 3.91 -15.61 -7.13
N ALA A 337 5.10 -16.04 -7.51
CA ALA A 337 5.79 -17.21 -6.98
C ALA A 337 7.25 -16.86 -6.68
N PHE A 338 7.94 -17.76 -5.99
CA PHE A 338 9.36 -17.73 -5.74
C PHE A 338 9.99 -18.97 -6.36
N VAL A 339 11.18 -18.83 -6.93
CA VAL A 339 11.97 -19.95 -7.46
C VAL A 339 13.16 -20.20 -6.52
N ASP A 340 13.84 -19.13 -6.13
CA ASP A 340 15.02 -19.10 -5.27
C ASP A 340 15.00 -17.86 -4.35
N GLY A 341 16.12 -17.59 -3.67
CA GLY A 341 16.29 -16.48 -2.74
C GLY A 341 17.01 -15.27 -3.34
N SER A 342 17.90 -14.65 -2.55
CA SER A 342 18.63 -13.43 -2.95
C SER A 342 20.14 -13.66 -3.01
N VAL A 343 20.84 -12.81 -3.78
CA VAL A 343 22.30 -12.83 -3.87
C VAL A 343 22.93 -12.44 -2.52
N GLY A 344 22.36 -11.44 -1.83
CA GLY A 344 22.89 -10.92 -0.57
C GLY A 344 22.91 -11.97 0.54
N SER A 345 21.87 -12.80 0.64
CA SER A 345 21.81 -13.93 1.59
C SER A 345 22.38 -15.23 1.06
N LYS A 346 23.02 -15.23 -0.11
CA LYS A 346 23.60 -16.42 -0.74
C LYS A 346 22.61 -17.58 -0.90
N SER A 347 21.33 -17.24 -1.10
CA SER A 347 20.23 -18.20 -1.28
C SER A 347 19.64 -18.19 -2.69
N ALA A 348 20.09 -17.28 -3.55
CA ALA A 348 19.83 -17.33 -4.99
C ALA A 348 20.48 -18.58 -5.61
N LEU A 349 19.78 -19.20 -6.56
CA LEU A 349 20.26 -20.40 -7.24
C LEU A 349 21.18 -20.00 -8.40
N PHE A 350 22.44 -20.41 -8.31
CA PHE A 350 23.43 -20.22 -9.37
C PHE A 350 23.77 -21.55 -10.04
N PHE A 351 24.17 -21.51 -11.32
CA PHE A 351 24.68 -22.69 -12.02
C PHE A 351 26.04 -23.17 -11.47
N GLU A 352 26.80 -22.27 -10.89
CA GLU A 352 28.09 -22.53 -10.25
C GLU A 352 28.09 -21.97 -8.82
N VAL A 353 29.00 -22.45 -7.97
CA VAL A 353 29.09 -21.97 -6.59
C VAL A 353 29.43 -20.48 -6.57
N HIS A 354 28.67 -19.70 -5.79
CA HIS A 354 28.84 -18.25 -5.72
C HIS A 354 30.23 -17.88 -5.18
N SER A 355 30.99 -17.09 -5.95
CA SER A 355 32.33 -16.63 -5.58
C SER A 355 32.26 -15.43 -4.63
N ASN A 356 32.37 -15.73 -3.33
CA ASN A 356 32.51 -14.84 -2.15
C ASN A 356 31.56 -13.64 -2.00
#